data_AF-A0A4Y7ZFT0-F1
#
_entry.id   AF-A0A4Y7ZFT0-F1
#
_cell.length_a   1.000
_cell.length_b   1.000
_cell.length_c   1.000
_cell.angle_alpha   90.00
_cell.angle_beta   90.00
_cell.angle_gamma   90.00
#
_symmetry.space_group_name_H-M   'P 1'
#
loop_
_entity.id
_entity.type
_entity.pdbx_description
1 polymer ?
#
loop_
_entity_poly.entity_id
_entity_poly.type
_entity_poly.pdbx_seq_one_letter_code
_entity_poly.pdbx_strand_id
1 'polypeptide(L)' 'MKAYNVDDFAVLIGIDWADKKHDICEHPNHTEIYNYSIIKHKPKALHEWAMTLKTRYPNKQIAVVCE' A
#
# COMPACT_ATOMS: atom_id res chain seq x y z
N MET A 1 16.78 -6.29 15.23
CA MET A 1 16.12 -5.65 14.07
C MET A 1 16.04 -4.16 14.35
N LYS A 2 16.24 -3.30 13.34
CA LYS A 2 15.95 -1.87 13.48
C LYS A 2 14.43 -1.71 13.55
N ALA A 3 13.92 -1.10 14.62
CA ALA A 3 12.52 -0.69 14.67
C ALA A 3 12.35 0.51 13.73
N TYR A 4 11.36 0.44 12.84
CA TYR A 4 10.96 1.57 12.01
C TYR A 4 9.93 2.41 12.77
N ASN A 5 10.02 3.74 12.65
CA ASN A 5 8.96 4.61 13.14
C ASN A 5 7.87 4.70 12.07
N VAL A 6 6.61 4.49 12.46
CA VAL A 6 5.45 4.62 11.57
C VAL A 6 5.36 6.03 10.98
N ASP A 7 5.79 7.04 11.74
CA ASP A 7 5.79 8.45 11.34
C ASP A 7 6.72 8.76 10.16
N ASP A 8 7.68 7.87 9.84
CA ASP A 8 8.58 8.04 8.70
C ASP A 8 7.87 7.75 7.34
N PHE A 9 6.70 7.11 7.37
CA PHE A 9 5.94 6.71 6.19
C PHE A 9 4.74 7.63 5.96
N ALA A 10 4.44 7.92 4.69
CA ALA A 10 3.26 8.70 4.33
C ALA A 10 1.96 7.88 4.40
N VAL A 11 2.06 6.57 4.22
CA VAL A 11 0.93 5.65 4.18
C VAL A 11 1.38 4.27 4.61
N LEU A 12 0.49 3.58 5.34
CA LEU A 12 0.60 2.17 5.68
C LEU A 12 -0.35 1.40 4.78
N ILE A 13 0.14 0.33 4.15
CA ILE A 13 -0.64 -0.50 3.27
C ILE A 13 -0.66 -1.93 3.79
N GLY A 14 -1.85 -2.46 4.02
CA GLY A 14 -2.09 -3.89 4.19
C GLY A 14 -2.52 -4.53 2.87
N ILE A 15 -1.94 -5.68 2.55
CA ILE A 15 -2.30 -6.48 1.39
C ILE A 15 -2.65 -7.88 1.85
N ASP A 16 -3.88 -8.32 1.58
CA ASP A 16 -4.28 -9.72 1.62
C ASP A 16 -3.98 -10.32 0.24
N TRP A 17 -2.96 -11.18 0.16
CA TRP A 17 -2.44 -11.67 -1.11
C TRP A 17 -3.01 -13.04 -1.48
N ALA A 18 -3.80 -13.12 -2.56
CA ALA A 18 -4.30 -14.39 -3.08
C ALA A 18 -3.92 -14.66 -4.55
N ASP A 19 -4.24 -15.86 -5.03
CA ASP A 19 -3.93 -16.38 -6.37
C ASP A 19 -4.72 -15.70 -7.52
N LYS A 20 -5.86 -15.09 -7.19
CA LYS A 20 -6.76 -14.43 -8.17
C LYS A 20 -6.78 -12.92 -8.04
N LYS A 21 -6.72 -12.42 -6.82
CA LYS A 21 -6.80 -10.99 -6.50
C LYS A 21 -6.03 -10.68 -5.21
N HIS A 22 -5.75 -9.40 -5.01
CA HIS A 22 -5.16 -8.87 -3.80
C HIS A 22 -6.10 -7.79 -3.26
N ASP A 23 -6.58 -7.97 -2.04
CA ASP A 23 -7.38 -6.97 -1.35
C ASP A 23 -6.43 -6.02 -0.61
N ILE A 24 -6.61 -4.72 -0.82
CA ILE A 24 -5.71 -3.68 -0.35
C ILE A 24 -6.45 -2.80 0.64
N CYS A 25 -5.82 -2.57 1.80
CA CYS A 25 -6.20 -1.56 2.77
C CYS A 25 -5.12 -0.47 2.79
N GLU A 26 -5.47 0.73 2.38
CA GLU A 26 -4.57 1.89 2.36
C GLU A 26 -4.97 2.85 3.50
N HIS A 27 -4.05 3.05 4.44
CA HIS A 27 -4.23 3.87 5.62
C HIS A 27 -3.22 5.03 5.62
N PRO A 28 -3.61 6.23 5.15
CA PRO A 28 -2.75 7.40 5.19
C PRO A 28 -2.37 7.72 6.64
N ASN A 29 -1.08 7.96 6.87
CA ASN A 29 -0.59 8.14 8.23
C ASN A 29 -1.20 9.40 8.88
N HIS A 30 -1.41 9.36 10.20
CA HIS A 30 -2.08 10.40 10.99
C HIS A 30 -3.54 10.70 10.58
N THR A 31 -4.22 9.76 9.95
CA THR A 31 -5.65 9.88 9.63
C THR A 31 -6.42 8.69 10.20
N GLU A 32 -7.74 8.81 10.32
CA GLU A 32 -8.63 7.67 10.62
C GLU A 32 -9.28 7.11 9.34
N ILE A 33 -8.71 7.42 8.18
CA ILE A 33 -9.26 7.06 6.87
C ILE A 33 -8.67 5.72 6.43
N TYR A 34 -9.53 4.88 5.84
CA TYR A 34 -9.15 3.63 5.20
C TYR A 34 -9.73 3.59 3.80
N ASN A 35 -8.86 3.46 2.80
CA ASN A 35 -9.25 3.27 1.42
C ASN A 35 -9.07 1.82 1.02
N TYR A 36 -10.12 1.21 0.49
CA TYR A 36 -10.10 -0.19 0.08
C TYR A 36 -10.09 -0.31 -1.43
N SER A 37 -9.25 -1.20 -1.96
CA SER A 37 -9.21 -1.49 -3.38
C SER A 37 -8.83 -2.94 -3.65
N ILE A 38 -9.05 -3.40 -4.88
CA ILE A 38 -8.73 -4.75 -5.32
C ILE A 38 -7.81 -4.68 -6.53
N ILE A 39 -6.70 -5.41 -6.47
CA ILE A 39 -5.78 -5.59 -7.60
C ILE A 39 -5.97 -6.99 -8.17
N LYS A 40 -6.09 -7.13 -9.49
CA LYS A 40 -6.08 -8.46 -10.14
C LYS A 40 -4.69 -9.08 -10.04
N HIS A 41 -4.60 -10.41 -9.92
CA HIS A 41 -3.33 -11.12 -9.95
C HIS A 41 -2.69 -11.11 -11.35
N LYS A 42 -2.20 -9.93 -11.77
CA LYS A 42 -1.58 -9.65 -13.06
C LYS A 42 -0.45 -8.64 -12.86
N PRO A 43 0.76 -8.89 -13.40
CA PRO A 43 1.91 -7.98 -13.25
C PRO A 43 1.60 -6.53 -13.64
N LYS A 44 0.86 -6.32 -14.75
CA LYS A 44 0.47 -4.98 -15.20
C LYS A 44 -0.41 -4.23 -14.19
N ALA A 45 -1.36 -4.93 -13.56
CA ALA A 45 -2.26 -4.32 -12.58
C ALA A 45 -1.50 -3.91 -11.30
N LEU A 46 -0.56 -4.75 -10.84
CA LEU A 46 0.33 -4.44 -9.72
C LEU A 46 1.23 -3.24 -10.04
N HIS A 47 1.80 -3.18 -11.25
CA HIS A 47 2.61 -2.04 -11.68
C HIS A 47 1.79 -0.74 -11.73
N GLU A 48 0.61 -0.77 -12.35
CA GLU A 48 -0.28 0.39 -12.41
C GLU A 48 -0.63 0.88 -11.00
N TRP A 49 -1.00 -0.02 -10.09
CA TRP A 49 -1.25 0.31 -8.68
C TRP A 49 -0.03 0.93 -7.99
N ALA A 50 1.17 0.35 -8.14
CA ALA A 50 2.37 0.93 -7.55
C ALA A 50 2.67 2.34 -8.08
N MET A 51 2.39 2.59 -9.37
CA MET A 51 2.57 3.90 -9.99
C MET A 51 1.52 4.94 -9.53
N THR A 52 0.29 4.52 -9.22
CA THR A 52 -0.70 5.44 -8.62
C THR A 52 -0.28 5.85 -7.21
N LEU A 53 0.26 4.93 -6.41
CA LEU A 53 0.82 5.23 -5.09
C LEU A 53 1.99 6.21 -5.16
N LYS A 54 2.94 5.97 -6.08
CA LYS A 54 4.07 6.89 -6.33
C LYS A 54 3.61 8.30 -6.69
N THR A 55 2.50 8.41 -7.43
CA THR A 55 1.92 9.70 -7.82
C THR A 55 1.21 10.39 -6.67
N ARG A 56 0.48 9.61 -5.84
CA ARG A 56 -0.26 10.11 -4.67
C ARG A 56 0.66 10.54 -3.52
N TYR A 57 1.78 9.85 -3.34
CA TYR A 57 2.76 10.07 -2.27
C TYR A 57 4.16 10.38 -2.84
N PRO A 58 4.34 11.54 -3.52
CA PRO A 58 5.59 11.85 -4.19
C PRO A 58 6.75 12.03 -3.19
N ASN A 59 7.88 11.38 -3.47
CA ASN A 59 9.12 11.45 -2.66
C ASN A 59 8.96 11.06 -1.18
N LYS A 60 7.95 10.24 -0.86
CA LYS A 60 7.71 9.73 0.48
C LYS A 60 7.91 8.22 0.55
N GLN A 61 8.25 7.72 1.73
CA GLN A 61 8.31 6.29 1.98
C GLN A 61 6.90 5.74 2.20
N ILE A 62 6.68 4.52 1.72
CA ILE A 62 5.44 3.77 1.85
C ILE A 62 5.78 2.45 2.53
N ALA A 63 5.07 2.11 3.60
CA ALA A 63 5.20 0.80 4.24
C ALA A 63 4.13 -0.14 3.68
N VAL A 64 4.54 -1.36 3.31
CA VAL A 64 3.64 -2.40 2.82
C VAL A 64 3.84 -3.64 3.67
N VAL A 65 2.76 -4.14 4.26
CA VAL A 65 2.69 -5.47 4.87
C VAL A 65 1.85 -6.37 3.98
N CYS A 66 2.33 -7.60 3.81
CA CYS A 66 1.63 -8.65 3.07
C CYS A 66 1.28 -9.76 4.06
N GLU A 67 0.01 -10.16 4.07
CA GLU A 67 -0.50 -11.35 4.73
C GLU A 67 -0.66 -12.49 3.71
#